data_AF-A0A7H0FVX5-F1
#
_entry.id   AF-A0A7H0FVX5-F1
#
_cell.length_a   1.000
_cell.length_b   1.000
_cell.length_c   1.000
_cell.angle_alpha   90.00
_cell.angle_beta   90.00
_cell.angle_gamma   90.00
#
_symmetry.space_group_name_H-M   'P 1'
#
loop_
_entity.id
_entity.type
_entity.pdbx_description
1 polymer ?
#
loop_
_entity_poly.entity_id
_entity_poly.type
_entity_poly.pdbx_seq_one_letter_code
_entity_poly.pdbx_strand_id
1 'polypeptide(L)'
;MRKILAALLLSVVSLSSNAHELPSALGDSVQVSSNGGSTTVEYCPDNTCEVFTLSGASASLPIQDFAFVYLFGVSEYIYLEPFQSNESSPAVQAVLARYRSDCPQQSARTAARCIVSLLAKRHAIQASFVRYDEGERNVVPISPAGYRHGT
;
A
#
# COMPACT_ATOMS: atom_id res chain seq x y z
N MET A 1 25.56 -40.67 -34.40
CA MET A 1 24.35 -39.82 -34.39
C MET A 1 23.90 -39.60 -32.95
N ARG A 2 24.09 -38.40 -32.38
CA ARG A 2 23.42 -37.97 -31.14
C ARG A 2 23.17 -36.47 -31.28
N LYS A 3 21.91 -36.08 -31.49
CA LYS A 3 21.47 -34.68 -31.45
C LYS A 3 21.03 -34.39 -30.02
N ILE A 4 21.71 -33.47 -29.33
CA ILE A 4 21.31 -32.97 -28.02
C ILE A 4 20.34 -31.81 -28.29
N LEU A 5 19.07 -31.99 -27.95
CA LEU A 5 18.12 -30.88 -27.90
C LEU A 5 18.33 -30.13 -26.58
N ALA A 6 18.82 -28.90 -26.64
CA ALA A 6 18.78 -27.97 -25.53
C ALA A 6 17.39 -27.30 -25.52
N ALA A 7 16.58 -27.57 -24.50
CA ALA A 7 15.35 -26.83 -24.26
C ALA A 7 15.72 -25.48 -23.62
N LEU A 8 15.61 -24.41 -24.40
CA LEU A 8 15.70 -23.04 -23.89
C LEU A 8 14.43 -22.77 -23.07
N LEU A 9 14.55 -22.79 -21.74
CA LEU A 9 13.52 -22.27 -20.84
C LEU A 9 13.53 -20.74 -20.96
N LEU A 10 12.61 -20.19 -21.75
CA LEU A 10 12.29 -18.77 -21.69
C LEU A 10 11.55 -18.50 -20.38
N SER A 11 12.27 -18.03 -19.37
CA SER A 11 11.66 -17.45 -18.17
C SER A 11 10.93 -16.17 -18.57
N VAL A 12 9.59 -16.22 -18.59
CA VAL A 12 8.75 -15.03 -18.81
C VAL A 12 8.83 -14.18 -17.55
N VAL A 13 9.79 -13.25 -17.49
CA VAL A 13 9.83 -12.23 -16.44
C VAL A 13 8.64 -11.31 -16.70
N SER A 14 7.57 -11.53 -15.96
CA SER A 14 6.42 -10.64 -15.96
C SER A 14 6.84 -9.37 -15.22
N LEU A 15 7.23 -8.32 -15.96
CA LEU A 15 7.41 -6.99 -15.39
C LEU A 15 6.03 -6.43 -15.05
N SER A 16 5.54 -6.76 -13.87
CA SER A 16 4.38 -6.10 -13.27
C SER A 16 4.82 -4.70 -12.88
N SER A 17 4.40 -3.71 -13.67
CA SER A 17 4.56 -2.28 -13.40
C SER A 17 3.72 -1.88 -12.19
N ASN A 18 4.23 -2.19 -11.00
CA ASN A 18 3.58 -1.92 -9.73
C ASN A 18 4.31 -0.75 -9.06
N ALA A 19 3.54 0.23 -8.57
CA ALA A 19 4.01 1.39 -7.80
C ALA A 19 5.05 0.96 -6.75
N HIS A 20 6.32 1.23 -7.06
CA HIS A 20 7.49 0.70 -6.35
C HIS A 20 7.84 1.50 -5.09
N GLU A 21 7.02 2.48 -4.75
CA GLU A 21 7.33 3.46 -3.72
C GLU A 21 7.22 2.87 -2.30
N LEU A 22 6.27 1.95 -2.06
CA LEU A 22 6.04 1.35 -0.74
C LEU A 22 7.27 0.57 -0.22
N PRO A 23 7.80 -0.47 -0.91
CA PRO A 23 8.99 -1.18 -0.43
C PRO A 23 10.21 -0.26 -0.28
N SER A 24 10.36 0.73 -1.16
CA SER A 24 11.47 1.68 -1.08
C SER A 24 11.38 2.61 0.14
N ALA A 25 10.17 2.91 0.60
CA ALA A 25 9.92 3.84 1.70
C ALA A 25 9.88 3.16 3.07
N LEU A 26 9.38 1.91 3.13
CA LEU A 26 9.05 1.22 4.39
C LEU A 26 9.81 -0.11 4.56
N GLY A 27 10.63 -0.50 3.58
CA GLY A 27 11.46 -1.69 3.66
C GLY A 27 10.66 -2.97 3.86
N ASP A 28 11.18 -3.88 4.69
CA ASP A 28 10.59 -5.21 4.92
C ASP A 28 9.31 -5.18 5.75
N SER A 29 8.99 -4.04 6.37
CA SER A 29 7.74 -3.86 7.11
C SER A 29 6.52 -3.73 6.20
N VAL A 30 6.68 -3.63 4.88
CA VAL A 30 5.56 -3.62 3.92
C VAL A 30 5.63 -4.80 2.97
N GLN A 31 4.48 -5.42 2.74
CA GLN A 31 4.33 -6.52 1.81
C GLN A 31 3.17 -6.24 0.86
N VAL A 32 3.39 -6.52 -0.42
CA VAL A 32 2.36 -6.46 -1.47
C VAL A 32 2.18 -7.85 -2.03
N SER A 33 0.97 -8.40 -1.92
CA SER A 33 0.64 -9.72 -2.46
C SER A 33 -0.56 -9.63 -3.40
N SER A 34 -0.66 -10.58 -4.32
CA SER A 34 -1.81 -10.70 -5.21
C SER A 34 -2.24 -12.15 -5.29
N ASN A 35 -3.47 -12.44 -4.91
CA ASN A 35 -4.03 -13.78 -4.87
C ASN A 35 -5.49 -13.75 -5.32
N GLY A 36 -5.88 -14.67 -6.20
CA GLY A 36 -7.28 -14.84 -6.62
C GLY A 36 -7.92 -13.59 -7.23
N GLY A 37 -7.14 -12.73 -7.89
CA GLY A 37 -7.62 -11.45 -8.44
C GLY A 37 -7.82 -10.35 -7.39
N SER A 38 -7.35 -10.55 -6.17
CA SER A 38 -7.28 -9.52 -5.13
C SER A 38 -5.84 -9.13 -4.85
N THR A 39 -5.59 -7.83 -4.73
CA THR A 39 -4.31 -7.31 -4.25
C THR A 39 -4.46 -6.92 -2.79
N THR A 40 -3.44 -7.22 -1.99
CA THR A 40 -3.37 -6.88 -0.58
C THR A 40 -2.05 -6.17 -0.30
N VAL A 41 -2.11 -5.09 0.46
CA VAL A 41 -0.95 -4.39 1.01
C VAL A 41 -1.02 -4.52 2.53
N GLU A 42 0.03 -5.04 3.15
CA GLU A 42 0.16 -5.14 4.60
C GLU A 42 1.36 -4.33 5.07
N TYR A 43 1.18 -3.48 6.06
CA TYR A 43 2.26 -2.81 6.78
C TYR A 43 2.29 -3.33 8.22
N CYS A 44 3.36 -4.04 8.58
CA CYS A 44 3.56 -4.73 9.86
C CYS A 44 4.95 -4.38 10.44
N PRO A 45 5.11 -3.26 11.15
CA PRO A 45 6.38 -2.92 11.80
C PRO A 45 6.66 -3.76 13.06
N ASP A 46 5.63 -4.41 13.62
CA ASP A 46 5.68 -5.28 14.79
C ASP A 46 4.69 -6.47 14.61
N ASN A 47 4.09 -6.99 15.69
CA ASN A 47 3.06 -8.05 15.64
C ASN A 47 1.66 -7.53 15.28
N THR A 48 1.55 -6.30 14.82
CA THR A 48 0.32 -5.62 14.47
C THR A 48 0.48 -4.96 13.11
N CYS A 49 -0.60 -4.94 12.33
CA CYS A 49 -0.57 -4.53 10.93
C CYS A 49 -1.73 -3.63 10.56
N GLU A 50 -1.47 -2.72 9.62
CA GLU A 50 -2.51 -2.09 8.81
C GLU A 50 -2.60 -2.80 7.45
N VAL A 51 -3.77 -3.36 7.15
CA VAL A 51 -4.00 -4.21 5.98
C VAL A 51 -5.03 -3.59 5.06
N PHE A 52 -4.67 -3.44 3.79
CA PHE A 52 -5.52 -2.91 2.73
C PHE A 52 -5.77 -3.98 1.69
N THR A 53 -7.02 -4.15 1.26
CA THR A 53 -7.39 -5.13 0.23
C THR A 53 -8.27 -4.50 -0.84
N LEU A 54 -8.00 -4.83 -2.10
CA LEU A 54 -8.80 -4.42 -3.25
C LEU A 54 -8.86 -5.57 -4.27
N SER A 55 -10.08 -5.95 -4.63
CA SER A 55 -10.32 -6.94 -5.67
C SER A 55 -10.46 -6.32 -7.06
N GLY A 56 -9.98 -7.02 -8.08
CA GLY A 56 -10.12 -6.64 -9.49
C GLY A 56 -8.80 -6.66 -10.27
N ALA A 57 -8.91 -6.83 -11.59
CA ALA A 57 -7.75 -6.94 -12.49
C ALA A 57 -6.85 -5.68 -12.52
N SER A 58 -7.37 -4.53 -12.10
CA SER A 58 -6.64 -3.25 -12.04
C SER A 58 -6.43 -2.75 -10.61
N ALA A 59 -6.46 -3.64 -9.62
CA ALA A 59 -6.36 -3.28 -8.21
C ALA A 59 -4.96 -2.76 -7.80
N SER A 60 -3.91 -3.18 -8.51
CA SER A 60 -2.54 -3.05 -8.01
C SER A 60 -2.07 -1.60 -7.81
N LEU A 61 -2.24 -0.71 -8.80
CA LEU A 61 -1.80 0.68 -8.64
C LEU A 61 -2.66 1.44 -7.61
N PRO A 62 -4.01 1.44 -7.70
CA PRO A 62 -4.85 2.18 -6.75
C PRO A 62 -4.65 1.77 -5.29
N ILE A 63 -4.47 0.47 -5.01
CA ILE A 63 -4.29 0.00 -3.62
C ILE A 63 -2.92 0.36 -3.06
N GLN A 64 -1.86 0.33 -3.87
CA GLN A 64 -0.52 0.72 -3.43
C GLN A 64 -0.45 2.23 -3.20
N ASP A 65 -1.02 3.03 -4.09
CA ASP A 65 -1.13 4.49 -3.90
C ASP A 65 -1.93 4.82 -2.65
N PHE A 66 -3.07 4.14 -2.46
CA PHE A 66 -3.91 4.28 -1.27
C PHE A 66 -3.14 3.98 0.00
N ALA A 67 -2.48 2.82 0.08
CA ALA A 67 -1.72 2.41 1.24
C ALA A 67 -0.57 3.38 1.52
N PHE A 68 0.15 3.81 0.48
CA PHE A 68 1.25 4.78 0.62
C PHE A 68 0.78 6.08 1.26
N VAL A 69 -0.26 6.71 0.70
CA VAL A 69 -0.75 8.01 1.21
C VAL A 69 -1.50 7.88 2.53
N TYR A 70 -2.11 6.73 2.80
CA TYR A 70 -2.72 6.45 4.10
C TYR A 70 -1.63 6.36 5.18
N LEU A 71 -0.58 5.57 4.99
CA LEU A 71 0.52 5.44 5.96
C LEU A 71 1.28 6.77 6.15
N PHE A 72 1.36 7.59 5.10
CA PHE A 72 1.99 8.90 5.16
C PHE A 72 1.13 9.96 5.87
N GLY A 73 -0.16 10.06 5.54
CA GLY A 73 -0.99 11.22 5.90
C GLY A 73 -2.07 10.97 6.95
N VAL A 74 -2.43 9.70 7.17
CA VAL A 74 -3.60 9.30 7.98
C VAL A 74 -3.20 8.44 9.16
N SER A 75 -2.37 7.42 8.96
CA SER A 75 -2.00 6.48 10.01
C SER A 75 -1.35 7.19 11.20
N GLU A 76 -1.70 6.73 12.41
CA GLU A 76 -1.16 7.22 13.68
C GLU A 76 -0.11 6.25 14.25
N TYR A 77 0.32 5.26 13.46
CA TYR A 77 1.30 4.26 13.90
C TYR A 77 2.66 4.90 14.20
N ILE A 78 3.16 4.70 15.42
CA ILE A 78 4.38 5.38 15.91
C ILE A 78 5.62 5.13 15.03
N TYR A 79 5.76 3.95 14.42
CA TYR A 79 6.91 3.60 13.58
C TYR A 79 6.95 4.37 12.25
N LEU A 80 5.88 5.09 11.89
CA LEU A 80 5.80 5.86 10.65
C LEU A 80 6.41 7.26 10.79
N GLU A 81 6.77 7.73 11.99
CA GLU A 81 7.30 9.09 12.20
C GLU A 81 8.47 9.46 11.24
N PRO A 82 9.48 8.59 10.99
CA PRO A 82 10.54 8.90 10.03
C PRO A 82 10.04 9.03 8.58
N PHE A 83 9.04 8.22 8.20
CA PHE A 83 8.44 8.28 6.87
C PHE A 83 7.55 9.53 6.72
N GLN A 84 6.74 9.84 7.73
CA GLN A 84 5.81 10.98 7.73
C GLN A 84 6.52 12.33 7.78
N SER A 85 7.69 12.41 8.43
CA SER A 85 8.49 13.63 8.50
C SER A 85 9.21 13.97 7.19
N ASN A 86 9.37 13.01 6.27
CA ASN A 86 10.07 13.20 5.00
C ASN A 86 9.13 13.58 3.85
N GLU A 87 8.40 14.69 3.98
CA GLU A 87 7.43 15.15 2.98
C GLU A 87 8.07 15.45 1.61
N SER A 88 9.36 15.84 1.61
CA SER A 88 10.13 16.18 0.40
C SER A 88 10.70 14.95 -0.33
N SER A 89 10.45 13.74 0.17
CA SER A 89 10.89 12.52 -0.50
C SER A 89 10.38 12.45 -1.95
N PRO A 90 11.23 12.09 -2.94
CA PRO A 90 10.79 11.91 -4.31
C PRO A 90 9.61 10.94 -4.47
N ALA A 91 9.53 9.91 -3.61
CA ALA A 91 8.43 8.96 -3.60
C ALA A 91 7.11 9.62 -3.17
N VAL A 92 7.14 10.43 -2.09
CA VAL A 92 5.98 11.19 -1.61
C VAL A 92 5.52 12.15 -2.70
N GLN A 93 6.43 12.93 -3.27
CA GLN A 93 6.11 13.89 -4.32
C GLN A 93 5.54 13.22 -5.57
N ALA A 94 6.09 12.06 -5.98
CA ALA A 94 5.61 11.31 -7.13
C ALA A 94 4.17 10.82 -6.93
N VAL A 95 3.87 10.20 -5.77
CA VAL A 95 2.53 9.68 -5.47
C VAL A 95 1.52 10.81 -5.38
N LEU A 96 1.83 11.91 -4.68
CA LEU A 96 0.92 13.06 -4.56
C LEU A 96 0.66 13.73 -5.93
N ALA A 97 1.68 13.85 -6.78
CA ALA A 97 1.57 14.45 -8.10
C ALA A 97 0.62 13.68 -9.04
N ARG A 98 0.49 12.35 -8.88
CA ARG A 98 -0.46 11.52 -9.66
C ARG A 98 -1.91 11.98 -9.53
N TYR A 99 -2.26 12.60 -8.39
CA TYR A 99 -3.63 13.00 -8.06
C TYR A 99 -3.84 14.51 -7.97
N ARG A 100 -2.88 15.31 -8.44
CA ARG A 100 -2.90 16.79 -8.32
C ARG A 100 -4.13 17.47 -8.93
N SER A 101 -4.75 16.85 -9.94
CA SER A 101 -5.95 17.39 -10.60
C SER A 101 -7.23 17.16 -9.80
N ASP A 102 -7.25 16.11 -8.98
CA ASP A 102 -8.40 15.72 -8.17
C ASP A 102 -8.30 16.25 -6.73
N CYS A 103 -7.07 16.42 -6.23
CA CYS A 103 -6.79 16.75 -4.83
C CYS A 103 -5.95 18.03 -4.66
N PRO A 104 -6.34 18.94 -3.76
CA PRO A 104 -5.59 20.17 -3.52
C PRO A 104 -4.19 19.88 -2.97
N GLN A 105 -3.17 20.55 -3.52
CA GLN A 105 -1.77 20.40 -3.13
C GLN A 105 -1.32 21.49 -2.13
N GLN A 106 -2.17 21.81 -1.15
CA GLN A 106 -1.87 22.88 -0.17
C GLN A 106 -0.78 22.46 0.83
N SER A 107 -0.81 21.19 1.26
CA SER A 107 0.24 20.53 2.02
C SER A 107 0.24 19.05 1.69
N ALA A 108 1.37 18.37 1.92
CA ALA A 108 1.49 16.95 1.62
C ALA A 108 0.45 16.11 2.38
N ARG A 109 0.27 16.40 3.68
CA ARG A 109 -0.72 15.71 4.52
C ARG A 109 -2.17 15.99 4.11
N THR A 110 -2.50 17.21 3.69
CA THR A 110 -3.85 17.54 3.18
C THR A 110 -4.12 16.84 1.84
N ALA A 111 -3.14 16.84 0.94
CA ALA A 111 -3.23 16.11 -0.32
C ALA A 111 -3.43 14.61 -0.08
N ALA A 112 -2.62 14.01 0.81
CA ALA A 112 -2.72 12.60 1.16
C ALA A 112 -4.11 12.22 1.69
N ARG A 113 -4.68 12.98 2.64
CA ARG A 113 -6.04 12.76 3.17
C ARG A 113 -7.12 12.85 2.10
N CYS A 114 -6.99 13.80 1.17
CA CYS A 114 -7.88 13.89 0.02
C CYS A 114 -7.78 12.64 -0.86
N ILE A 115 -6.55 12.17 -1.15
CA ILE A 115 -6.32 11.00 -2.02
C ILE A 115 -6.86 9.73 -1.37
N VAL A 116 -6.66 9.52 -0.05
CA VAL A 116 -7.30 8.41 0.68
C VAL A 116 -8.81 8.43 0.48
N SER A 117 -9.45 9.58 0.70
CA SER A 117 -10.91 9.73 0.55
C SER A 117 -11.37 9.49 -0.88
N LEU A 118 -10.61 9.99 -1.86
CA LEU A 118 -10.86 9.83 -3.28
C LEU A 118 -10.81 8.35 -3.70
N LEU A 119 -9.73 7.66 -3.34
CA LEU A 119 -9.49 6.27 -3.69
C LEU A 119 -10.45 5.33 -2.95
N ALA A 120 -10.75 5.57 -1.66
CA ALA A 120 -11.77 4.81 -0.93
C ALA A 120 -13.19 4.98 -1.52
N LYS A 121 -13.48 6.13 -2.15
CA LYS A 121 -14.77 6.36 -2.80
C LYS A 121 -14.83 5.73 -4.20
N ARG A 122 -13.74 5.82 -4.96
CA ARG A 122 -13.65 5.29 -6.34
C ARG A 122 -13.50 3.78 -6.37
N HIS A 123 -12.87 3.22 -5.34
CA HIS A 123 -12.55 1.82 -5.22
C HIS A 123 -13.09 1.31 -3.89
N ALA A 124 -13.68 0.12 -3.88
CA ALA A 124 -14.14 -0.53 -2.65
C ALA A 124 -12.97 -1.10 -1.84
N ILE A 125 -11.99 -0.25 -1.50
CA ILE A 125 -10.80 -0.63 -0.72
C ILE A 125 -11.25 -0.93 0.70
N GLN A 126 -10.92 -2.13 1.16
CA GLN A 126 -11.14 -2.55 2.53
C GLN A 126 -9.87 -2.26 3.34
N ALA A 127 -10.03 -1.65 4.51
CA ALA A 127 -8.94 -1.42 5.45
C ALA A 127 -9.23 -2.15 6.76
N SER A 128 -8.22 -2.78 7.35
CA SER A 128 -8.32 -3.48 8.62
C SER A 128 -7.07 -3.23 9.47
N PHE A 129 -7.27 -3.17 10.77
CA PHE A 129 -6.22 -3.31 11.76
C PHE A 129 -6.14 -4.78 12.17
N VAL A 130 -4.96 -5.36 12.12
CA VAL A 130 -4.73 -6.78 12.42
C VAL A 130 -3.73 -6.88 13.57
N ARG A 131 -4.00 -7.73 14.56
CA ARG A 131 -3.05 -8.04 15.63
C ARG A 131 -2.83 -9.55 15.71
N TYR A 132 -1.57 -9.95 15.75
CA TYR A 132 -1.15 -11.32 16.03
C TYR A 132 -0.90 -11.43 17.54
N ASP A 133 -1.77 -12.15 18.23
CA ASP A 133 -1.78 -12.28 19.70
C ASP A 133 -1.92 -13.76 20.06
N GLU A 134 -0.99 -14.32 20.82
CA GLU A 134 -0.99 -15.74 21.23
C GLU A 134 -1.14 -16.76 20.07
N GLY A 135 -0.73 -16.39 18.85
CA GLY A 135 -0.89 -17.21 17.64
C GLY A 135 -2.22 -17.03 16.90
N GLU A 136 -3.12 -16.22 17.43
CA GLU A 136 -4.40 -15.86 16.81
C GLU A 136 -4.29 -14.57 15.98
N ARG A 137 -5.00 -14.54 14.84
CA ARG A 137 -5.09 -13.37 13.96
C ARG A 137 -6.39 -12.61 14.23
N ASN A 138 -6.29 -11.53 14.99
CA ASN A 138 -7.42 -10.68 15.34
C ASN A 138 -7.58 -9.58 14.29
N VAL A 139 -8.75 -9.49 13.64
CA VAL A 139 -9.01 -8.56 12.53
C VAL A 139 -10.13 -7.59 12.92
N VAL A 140 -9.83 -6.30 12.86
CA VAL A 140 -10.80 -5.22 13.10
C VAL A 140 -10.89 -4.36 11.85
N PRO A 141 -12.03 -4.34 11.14
CA PRO A 141 -12.24 -3.42 10.03
C PRO A 141 -12.15 -1.97 10.50
N ILE A 142 -11.49 -1.13 9.71
CA ILE A 142 -11.32 0.30 10.01
C ILE A 142 -11.89 1.17 8.90
N SER A 143 -12.44 2.32 9.27
CA SER A 143 -12.81 3.35 8.30
C SER A 143 -11.55 4.15 7.93
N PRO A 144 -11.12 4.13 6.67
CA PRO A 144 -9.88 4.83 6.29
C PRO A 144 -9.92 6.34 6.50
N ALA A 145 -11.12 6.93 6.60
CA ALA A 145 -11.30 8.37 6.77
C ALA A 145 -11.44 8.81 8.24
N GLY A 146 -11.45 7.87 9.21
CA GLY A 146 -11.80 8.20 10.60
C GLY A 146 -11.20 7.29 11.67
N TYR A 147 -10.22 6.45 11.33
CA TYR A 147 -9.57 5.60 12.32
C TYR A 147 -8.63 6.42 13.22
N ARG A 148 -8.86 6.35 14.53
CA ARG A 148 -7.93 6.76 15.58
C ARG A 148 -7.54 5.50 16.33
N HIS A 149 -6.25 5.29 16.59
CA HIS A 149 -5.87 4.23 17.51
C HIS A 149 -6.47 4.56 18.88
N GLY A 150 -7.18 3.60 19.48
CA GLY A 150 -7.86 3.78 20.76
C GLY A 150 -6.91 4.35 21.81
N THR A 151 -7.38 5.40 22.49
CA THR A 151 -6.75 6.06 23.65
C THR A 151 -6.47 5.09 24.79
#